data_AF-A0A9P0M259-F1
#
_entry.id   AF-A0A9P0M259-F1
#
_cell.length_a   1.000
_cell.length_b   1.000
_cell.length_c   1.000
_cell.angle_alpha   90.00
_cell.angle_beta   90.00
_cell.angle_gamma   90.00
#
_symmetry.space_group_name_H-M   'P 1'
#
loop_
_entity.id
_entity.type
_entity.pdbx_description
1 polymer ?
#
loop_
_entity_poly.entity_id
_entity_poly.type
_entity_poly.pdbx_seq_one_letter_code
_entity_poly.pdbx_strand_id
1 'polypeptide(L)'
;MENEIILRTNEKILVFQDKFSNPNRAELRELTKEEFRAFLSILYYSAVFKSNDEDFQEMFATDGTGRDIFRSIMSLKRVYVLLACLSKTQQRHFGKKKDA
;
A
#
# COMPACT_ATOMS: atom_id res chain seq x y z
N MET A 1 2.08 10.05 -15.13
CA MET A 1 2.80 9.66 -13.90
C MET A 1 1.87 8.98 -12.89
N GLU A 2 0.87 9.67 -12.32
CA GLU A 2 -0.12 9.08 -11.37
C GLU A 2 -0.82 7.84 -11.93
N ASN A 3 -1.46 7.95 -13.10
CA ASN A 3 -2.21 6.85 -13.72
C ASN A 3 -1.35 5.59 -14.01
N GLU A 4 -0.08 5.77 -14.34
CA GLU A 4 0.83 4.66 -14.62
C GLU A 4 1.20 3.91 -13.34
N ILE A 5 1.42 4.63 -12.24
CA ILE A 5 1.67 4.02 -10.93
C ILE A 5 0.45 3.23 -10.48
N ILE A 6 -0.75 3.80 -10.63
CA ILE A 6 -2.01 3.14 -10.28
C ILE A 6 -2.17 1.85 -11.10
N LEU A 7 -2.04 1.92 -12.44
CA LEU A 7 -2.15 0.77 -13.32
C LEU A 7 -1.22 -0.38 -12.90
N ARG A 8 0.07 -0.09 -12.74
CA ARG A 8 1.07 -1.11 -12.35
C ARG A 8 0.86 -1.65 -10.94
N THR A 9 0.38 -0.80 -10.03
CA THR A 9 0.06 -1.23 -8.67
C THR A 9 -1.14 -2.18 -8.69
N ASN A 10 -2.16 -1.90 -9.51
CA ASN A 10 -3.32 -2.78 -9.70
C ASN A 10 -2.94 -4.14 -10.30
N GLU A 11 -2.06 -4.17 -11.31
CA GLU A 11 -1.50 -5.41 -11.83
C GLU A 11 -0.82 -6.24 -10.73
N LYS A 12 -0.06 -5.60 -9.86
CA LYS A 12 0.62 -6.28 -8.74
C LYS A 12 -0.35 -6.71 -7.64
N ILE A 13 -1.40 -5.93 -7.38
CA ILE A 13 -2.47 -6.30 -6.45
C ILE A 13 -3.17 -7.58 -6.94
N LEU A 14 -3.47 -7.71 -8.23
CA LEU A 14 -4.07 -8.91 -8.79
C LEU A 14 -3.19 -10.16 -8.54
N VAL A 15 -1.88 -10.06 -8.79
CA VAL A 15 -0.94 -11.16 -8.48
C VAL A 15 -0.84 -11.41 -6.96
N PHE A 16 -0.99 -10.37 -6.15
CA PHE A 16 -0.95 -10.49 -4.70
C PHE A 16 -2.21 -11.16 -4.15
N GLN A 17 -3.38 -10.94 -4.77
CA GLN A 17 -4.65 -11.57 -4.42
C GLN A 17 -4.57 -13.10 -4.46
N ASP A 18 -3.86 -13.66 -5.44
CA ASP A 18 -3.70 -15.11 -5.60
C ASP A 18 -3.05 -15.81 -4.38
N LYS A 19 -2.37 -15.04 -3.52
CA LYS A 19 -1.77 -15.56 -2.28
C LYS A 19 -2.77 -15.75 -1.15
N PHE A 20 -4.01 -15.27 -1.29
CA PHE A 20 -5.02 -15.30 -0.24
C PHE A 20 -6.16 -16.23 -0.62
N SER A 21 -6.64 -17.02 0.34
CA SER A 21 -7.79 -17.92 0.14
C SER A 21 -9.10 -17.17 -0.17
N ASN A 22 -9.20 -15.89 0.18
CA ASN A 22 -10.34 -15.05 -0.15
C ASN A 22 -9.85 -13.81 -0.93
N PRO A 23 -10.07 -13.75 -2.25
CA PRO A 23 -9.66 -12.61 -3.08
C PRO A 23 -10.56 -11.39 -2.91
N ASN A 24 -11.78 -11.55 -2.38
CA ASN A 24 -12.77 -10.46 -2.23
C ASN A 24 -12.56 -9.59 -0.98
N ARG A 25 -11.38 -9.66 -0.33
CA ARG A 25 -11.06 -8.84 0.84
C ARG A 25 -11.00 -7.37 0.45
N ALA A 26 -11.53 -6.49 1.31
CA ALA A 26 -11.60 -5.05 1.02
C ALA A 26 -10.20 -4.45 0.81
N GLU A 27 -9.20 -4.90 1.57
CA GLU A 27 -7.82 -4.43 1.46
C GLU A 27 -7.13 -4.82 0.15
N LEU A 28 -7.68 -5.79 -0.60
CA LEU A 28 -7.13 -6.30 -1.85
C LEU A 28 -7.82 -5.71 -3.09
N ARG A 29 -8.79 -4.79 -2.93
CA ARG A 29 -9.48 -4.19 -4.08
C ARG A 29 -8.54 -3.37 -4.98
N GLU A 30 -9.00 -3.11 -6.19
CA GLU A 30 -8.30 -2.22 -7.11
C GLU A 30 -8.09 -0.83 -6.48
N LEU A 31 -6.89 -0.27 -6.63
CA LEU A 31 -6.53 1.08 -6.20
C LEU A 31 -7.16 2.10 -7.14
N THR A 32 -7.97 3.00 -6.57
CA THR A 32 -8.51 4.15 -7.31
C THR A 32 -7.60 5.37 -7.21
N LYS A 33 -7.90 6.40 -8.01
CA LYS A 33 -7.17 7.67 -7.98
C LYS A 33 -7.34 8.39 -6.63
N GLU A 34 -8.55 8.35 -6.09
CA GLU A 34 -8.90 8.95 -4.79
C GLU A 34 -8.17 8.22 -3.67
N GLU A 35 -8.16 6.89 -3.67
CA GLU A 35 -7.42 6.08 -2.71
C GLU A 35 -5.90 6.30 -2.82
N PHE A 36 -5.37 6.44 -4.04
CA PHE A 36 -3.94 6.73 -4.23
C PHE A 36 -3.55 8.08 -3.62
N ARG A 37 -4.37 9.11 -3.81
CA ARG A 37 -4.16 10.43 -3.18
C ARG A 37 -4.28 10.36 -1.66
N ALA A 38 -5.27 9.63 -1.15
CA ALA A 38 -5.44 9.39 0.29
C ALA A 38 -4.24 8.65 0.89
N PHE A 39 -3.67 7.68 0.17
CA PHE A 39 -2.45 6.99 0.57
C PHE A 39 -1.25 7.95 0.62
N LEU A 40 -1.10 8.84 -0.37
CA LEU A 40 -0.07 9.89 -0.33
C LEU A 40 -0.26 10.85 0.84
N SER A 41 -1.50 11.16 1.21
CA SER A 41 -1.79 11.97 2.41
C SER A 41 -1.27 11.31 3.69
N ILE A 42 -1.36 9.99 3.82
CA ILE A 42 -0.77 9.28 4.98
C ILE A 42 0.75 9.50 5.04
N LEU A 43 1.46 9.38 3.92
CA LEU A 43 2.91 9.62 3.86
C LEU A 43 3.26 11.10 4.11
N TYR A 44 2.42 12.01 3.67
CA TYR A 44 2.61 13.43 3.92
C TYR A 44 2.41 13.76 5.41
N TYR A 45 1.34 13.26 6.01
CA TYR A 45 1.06 13.47 7.42
C TYR A 45 2.06 12.77 8.34
N SER A 46 2.60 11.60 7.96
CA SER A 46 3.69 10.97 8.73
C SER A 46 4.90 11.91 8.85
N ALA A 47 5.24 12.63 7.77
CA ALA A 47 6.31 13.62 7.81
C ALA A 47 5.96 14.84 8.66
N VAL A 48 4.73 15.36 8.56
CA VAL A 48 4.26 16.49 9.38
C VAL A 48 4.33 16.18 10.87
N PHE A 49 3.92 14.97 11.28
CA PHE A 49 3.98 14.52 12.67
C PHE A 49 5.35 14.02 13.11
N LYS A 50 6.36 14.01 12.21
CA LYS A 50 7.69 13.44 12.42
C LYS A 50 7.65 11.95 12.82
N SER A 51 6.66 11.24 12.31
CA SER A 51 6.38 9.81 12.52
C SER A 51 6.92 8.93 11.39
N ASN A 52 7.93 9.39 10.65
CA ASN A 52 8.45 8.61 9.50
C ASN A 52 9.16 7.32 9.92
N ASP A 53 9.73 7.31 11.12
CA ASP A 53 10.41 6.15 11.71
C ASP A 53 9.53 5.43 12.76
N GLU A 54 8.27 5.88 12.93
CA GLU A 54 7.28 5.28 13.82
C GLU A 54 6.68 4.02 13.17
N ASP A 55 6.41 2.98 13.97
CA ASP A 55 5.76 1.78 13.43
C ASP A 55 4.30 2.10 13.03
N PHE A 56 3.88 1.65 11.86
CA PHE A 56 2.51 1.87 11.40
C PHE A 56 1.45 1.27 12.35
N GLN A 57 1.75 0.22 13.12
CA GLN A 57 0.87 -0.31 14.17
C GLN A 57 0.65 0.73 15.27
N GLU A 58 1.72 1.39 15.72
CA GLU A 58 1.66 2.44 16.75
C GLU A 58 0.91 3.66 16.21
N MET A 59 1.23 4.11 14.99
CA MET A 59 0.54 5.23 14.34
C MET A 59 -0.97 5.01 14.21
N PHE A 60 -1.40 3.76 13.98
CA PHE A 60 -2.81 3.37 13.78
C PHE A 60 -3.46 2.76 15.03
N ALA A 61 -2.79 2.78 16.19
CA ALA A 61 -3.29 2.18 17.43
C ALA A 61 -4.62 2.81 17.89
N THR A 62 -5.48 2.02 18.53
CA THR A 62 -6.83 2.42 18.97
C THR A 62 -6.96 2.60 20.48
N ASP A 63 -5.89 2.38 21.22
CA ASP A 63 -5.81 2.44 22.69
C ASP A 63 -5.54 3.87 23.22
N GLY A 64 -5.61 4.88 22.34
CA GLY A 64 -5.33 6.28 22.65
C GLY A 64 -3.86 6.69 22.45
N THR A 65 -2.98 5.77 22.08
CA THR A 65 -1.58 6.08 21.74
C THR A 65 -1.40 6.45 20.26
N GLY A 66 -2.26 5.91 19.39
CA GLY A 66 -2.25 6.21 17.96
C GLY A 66 -2.94 7.53 17.59
N ARG A 67 -2.91 7.87 16.30
CA ARG A 67 -3.49 9.11 15.77
C ARG A 67 -4.72 8.82 14.91
N ASP A 68 -5.88 9.31 15.35
CA ASP A 68 -7.17 9.10 14.69
C ASP A 68 -7.20 9.54 13.22
N ILE A 69 -6.39 10.55 12.86
CA ILE A 69 -6.32 11.05 11.49
C ILE A 69 -5.92 9.93 10.49
N PHE A 70 -4.97 9.06 10.83
CA PHE A 70 -4.50 8.02 9.91
C PHE A 70 -5.57 6.96 9.64
N ARG A 71 -6.22 6.47 10.70
CA ARG A 71 -7.32 5.48 10.63
C ARG A 71 -8.61 6.04 10.04
N SER A 72 -8.79 7.37 10.04
CA SER A 72 -9.90 8.02 9.34
C SER A 72 -9.73 8.03 7.82
N ILE A 73 -8.48 7.92 7.32
CA ILE A 73 -8.17 7.94 5.90
C ILE A 73 -8.37 6.57 5.25
N MET A 74 -7.75 5.52 5.81
CA MET A 74 -7.94 4.13 5.38
C MET A 74 -7.49 3.15 6.47
N SER A 75 -7.78 1.86 6.27
CA SER A 75 -7.32 0.82 7.22
C SER A 75 -5.82 0.55 7.12
N LEU A 76 -5.21 0.17 8.25
CA LEU A 76 -3.79 -0.23 8.31
C LEU A 76 -3.47 -1.40 7.36
N LYS A 77 -4.37 -2.38 7.26
CA LYS A 77 -4.22 -3.52 6.32
C LYS A 77 -4.12 -3.04 4.87
N ARG A 78 -4.95 -2.06 4.49
CA ARG A 78 -4.90 -1.46 3.13
C ARG A 78 -3.57 -0.75 2.91
N VAL A 79 -3.08 0.03 3.88
CA VAL A 79 -1.76 0.68 3.80
C VAL A 79 -0.65 -0.34 3.53
N TYR A 80 -0.62 -1.47 4.26
CA TYR A 80 0.37 -2.50 4.03
C TYR A 80 0.26 -3.17 2.65
N VAL A 81 -0.96 -3.47 2.17
CA VAL A 81 -1.16 -4.01 0.82
C VAL A 81 -0.62 -3.03 -0.21
N LEU A 82 -0.95 -1.73 -0.08
CA LEU A 82 -0.50 -0.70 -1.00
C LEU A 82 1.02 -0.52 -0.96
N LEU A 83 1.66 -0.52 0.22
CA LEU A 83 3.13 -0.48 0.33
C LEU A 83 3.79 -1.70 -0.33
N ALA A 84 3.25 -2.89 -0.12
CA ALA A 84 3.77 -4.12 -0.73
C ALA A 84 3.58 -4.13 -2.26
N CYS A 85 2.48 -3.59 -2.75
CA CYS A 85 2.12 -3.58 -4.17
C CYS A 85 2.61 -2.34 -4.93
N LEU A 86 3.09 -1.30 -4.24
CA LEU A 86 3.64 -0.12 -4.87
C LEU A 86 4.88 -0.53 -5.69
N SER A 87 4.73 -0.46 -7.01
CA SER A 87 5.78 -0.85 -7.95
C SER A 87 6.40 0.38 -8.59
N LYS A 88 7.73 0.52 -8.50
CA LYS A 88 8.48 1.48 -9.30
C LYS A 88 8.54 0.97 -10.74
N THR A 89 8.46 1.88 -11.69
CA THR A 89 8.22 1.72 -13.15
C THR A 89 9.23 0.85 -13.95
N GLN A 90 9.97 -0.07 -13.35
CA GLN A 90 10.95 -0.91 -14.05
C GLN A 90 10.69 -2.40 -13.79
N GLN A 91 10.19 -3.12 -14.81
CA GLN A 91 10.39 -4.56 -14.88
C GLN A 91 11.90 -4.79 -15.06
N ARG A 92 12.65 -5.00 -13.97
CA ARG A 92 13.95 -5.63 -14.11
C ARG A 92 13.64 -7.04 -14.64
N HIS A 93 14.00 -7.30 -15.90
CA HIS A 93 14.05 -8.64 -16.43
C HIS A 93 14.84 -9.50 -15.44
N PHE A 94 14.13 -10.28 -14.62
CA PHE A 94 14.75 -11.37 -13.90
C PHE A 94 15.11 -12.40 -14.96
N GLY A 95 16.38 -12.39 -15.36
CA GLY A 95 16.93 -13.39 -16.25
C GLY A 95 16.58 -14.77 -15.68
N LYS A 96 15.84 -15.56 -16.46
CA LYS A 96 15.70 -16.98 -16.21
C LYS A 96 17.11 -17.57 -16.18
N LYS A 97 17.60 -17.99 -15.00
CA LYS A 97 18.66 -19.00 -14.98
C LYS A 97 18.05 -20.24 -15.62
N LYS A 98 18.53 -20.56 -16.82
CA LYS A 98 18.42 -21.91 -17.37
C LYS A 98 19.46 -22.72 -16.60
N ASP A 99 18.99 -23.57 -15.71
CA ASP A 99 19.82 -24.65 -15.20
C ASP A 99 20.02 -25.63 -16.36
N ALA A 100 21.30 -25.85 -16.69
CA ALA A 100 21.80 -26.81 -17.65
C ALA A 100 22.12 -28.13 -16.94
#